data_AF-A0A0J1IUV6-F1
#
_entry.id   AF-A0A0J1IUV6-F1
#
_cell.length_a   1.000
_cell.length_b   1.000
_cell.length_c   1.000
_cell.angle_alpha   90.00
_cell.angle_beta   90.00
_cell.angle_gamma   90.00
#
_symmetry.space_group_name_H-M   'P 1'
#
loop_
_entity.id
_entity.type
_entity.pdbx_description
1 polymer ?
#
loop_
_entity_poly.entity_id
_entity_poly.type
_entity_poly.pdbx_seq_one_letter_code
_entity_poly.pdbx_strand_id
1 'polypeptide(L)'
;MFSEGRYISQAAVLYHADAEWAGEAMLFQKPVRVLLENQIDCDIISADALLKTSIMAKDRAFQIGPQSYKALVIPFSQYLPAQAVDKVISLLKSEIPVYFIDGLPEGICEGQEREIRTPLLGSEVVSLSNLASAIENKIGFSVRTAASLPDLRTYRYQYDGGTALYCFNESTGDIIDTEVEINLETNQLQYCYRYHAFENQLYRIPSKQRNGIIKARLQLEPGEAAVYILKKEKDILPYYVSYEQSGRKLGGPWKLSYANIDDDANFKELYYGDQVFQDLTDWAAKNKFNGYLRYETEVYFVKDKRECLRITDTLNGMEIFVNGVVSGRRIGPPYYLEIPFKEGRNRICIEIASTPVFAAGDDWSALTVLPPFGLINEPEFCEPICE
;
A
#
# COMPACT_ATOMS: atom_id res chain seq x y z
N MET A 1 -3.52 16.24 -0.81
CA MET A 1 -2.78 15.76 0.37
C MET A 1 -1.31 15.55 0.04
N PHE A 2 -0.99 14.83 -1.04
CA PHE A 2 0.39 14.60 -1.49
C PHE A 2 0.86 15.62 -2.54
N SER A 3 0.64 16.91 -2.26
CA SER A 3 1.07 18.04 -3.10
C SER A 3 1.77 19.08 -2.22
N GLU A 4 2.67 19.88 -2.80
CA GLU A 4 3.31 21.05 -2.15
C GLU A 4 4.09 20.77 -0.84
N GLY A 5 4.52 19.54 -0.66
CA GLY A 5 5.32 19.06 0.46
C GLY A 5 6.48 18.21 -0.06
N ARG A 6 6.99 17.32 0.78
CA ARG A 6 8.18 16.53 0.48
C ARG A 6 8.07 15.09 0.98
N TYR A 7 8.31 14.16 0.06
CA TYR A 7 8.56 12.75 0.37
C TYR A 7 9.85 12.57 1.17
N ILE A 8 9.81 11.69 2.18
CA ILE A 8 10.94 11.40 3.06
C ILE A 8 11.59 10.07 2.67
N SER A 9 12.64 10.15 1.87
CA SER A 9 13.50 9.00 1.52
C SER A 9 14.64 8.84 2.52
N GLN A 10 14.98 7.61 2.89
CA GLN A 10 16.11 7.32 3.78
C GLN A 10 17.41 7.05 3.01
N ALA A 11 17.31 6.36 1.87
CA ALA A 11 18.47 5.87 1.12
C ALA A 11 18.36 6.18 -0.38
N ALA A 12 19.50 6.38 -1.03
CA ALA A 12 19.58 6.39 -2.49
C ALA A 12 20.22 5.08 -2.97
N VAL A 13 19.68 4.48 -4.03
CA VAL A 13 20.21 3.29 -4.69
C VAL A 13 20.80 3.67 -6.04
N LEU A 14 22.07 3.34 -6.27
CA LEU A 14 22.74 3.64 -7.52
C LEU A 14 22.19 2.75 -8.67
N TYR A 15 21.78 3.39 -9.77
CA TYR A 15 21.42 2.74 -11.02
C TYR A 15 22.68 2.16 -11.70
N HIS A 16 22.64 0.89 -12.12
CA HIS A 16 23.84 0.18 -12.60
C HIS A 16 24.38 0.74 -13.92
N ALA A 17 23.54 1.12 -14.89
CA ALA A 17 23.94 1.75 -16.17
C ALA A 17 25.32 1.27 -16.71
N ASP A 18 26.32 2.15 -16.73
CA ASP A 18 27.66 1.91 -17.24
C ASP A 18 28.35 0.69 -16.62
N ALA A 19 28.04 0.34 -15.37
CA ALA A 19 28.59 -0.82 -14.68
C ALA A 19 28.15 -2.14 -15.34
N GLU A 20 26.92 -2.21 -15.84
CA GLU A 20 26.41 -3.38 -16.57
C GLU A 20 27.13 -3.58 -17.90
N TRP A 21 27.63 -2.49 -18.50
CA TRP A 21 28.37 -2.54 -19.77
C TRP A 21 29.84 -2.87 -19.55
N ALA A 22 30.41 -2.47 -18.40
CA ALA A 22 31.82 -2.64 -18.08
C ALA A 22 32.16 -4.02 -17.49
N GLY A 23 31.21 -4.73 -16.88
CA GLY A 23 31.44 -6.05 -16.31
C GLY A 23 30.21 -6.63 -15.61
N GLU A 24 30.42 -7.54 -14.65
CA GLU A 24 29.32 -8.09 -13.86
C GLU A 24 28.64 -7.00 -13.02
N ALA A 25 27.31 -6.93 -13.08
CA ALA A 25 26.53 -5.95 -12.32
C ALA A 25 25.22 -6.55 -11.79
N MET A 26 24.83 -6.11 -10.60
CA MET A 26 23.56 -6.43 -9.98
C MET A 26 22.49 -5.43 -10.41
N LEU A 27 21.34 -5.95 -10.84
CA LEU A 27 20.13 -5.18 -11.08
C LEU A 27 19.71 -4.40 -9.82
N PHE A 28 19.49 -3.09 -9.95
CA PHE A 28 19.17 -2.19 -8.83
C PHE A 28 17.83 -2.56 -8.17
N GLN A 29 16.95 -3.23 -8.92
CA GLN A 29 15.65 -3.70 -8.46
C GLN A 29 15.79 -4.65 -7.26
N LYS A 30 16.90 -5.40 -7.15
CA LYS A 30 17.13 -6.33 -6.03
C LYS A 30 17.25 -5.60 -4.69
N PRO A 31 18.19 -4.65 -4.47
CA PRO A 31 18.23 -3.89 -3.23
C PRO A 31 16.99 -3.00 -3.03
N VAL A 32 16.44 -2.39 -4.08
CA VAL A 32 15.18 -1.60 -3.95
C VAL A 32 14.05 -2.45 -3.37
N ARG A 33 13.86 -3.67 -3.87
CA ARG A 33 12.86 -4.60 -3.35
C ARG A 33 13.09 -4.88 -1.86
N VAL A 34 14.32 -5.21 -1.45
CA VAL A 34 14.64 -5.47 -0.04
C VAL A 34 14.32 -4.27 0.85
N LEU A 35 14.64 -3.05 0.40
CA LEU A 35 14.36 -1.84 1.17
C LEU A 35 12.85 -1.60 1.31
N LEU A 36 12.09 -1.70 0.21
CA LEU A 36 10.64 -1.48 0.20
C LEU A 36 9.87 -2.55 0.97
N GLU A 37 10.31 -3.82 0.95
CA GLU A 37 9.73 -4.91 1.74
C GLU A 37 10.00 -4.76 3.26
N ASN A 38 10.90 -3.86 3.65
CA ASN A 38 11.23 -3.54 5.05
C ASN A 38 10.87 -2.08 5.41
N GLN A 39 9.97 -1.44 4.65
CA GLN A 39 9.48 -0.08 4.88
C GLN A 39 10.59 1.01 4.93
N ILE A 40 11.69 0.77 4.21
CA ILE A 40 12.75 1.74 4.00
C ILE A 40 12.51 2.42 2.65
N ASP A 41 11.96 3.62 2.72
CA ASP A 41 11.76 4.52 1.59
C ASP A 41 13.11 4.85 0.92
N CYS A 42 13.20 4.64 -0.40
CA CYS A 42 14.42 4.86 -1.18
C CYS A 42 14.14 5.44 -2.57
N ASP A 43 15.15 6.07 -3.17
CA ASP A 43 15.11 6.55 -4.56
C ASP A 43 16.22 5.93 -5.40
N ILE A 44 15.97 5.73 -6.70
CA ILE A 44 16.98 5.30 -7.66
C ILE A 44 17.67 6.53 -8.24
N ILE A 45 19.00 6.56 -8.20
CA ILE A 45 19.79 7.70 -8.70
C ILE A 45 20.82 7.24 -9.72
N SER A 46 21.04 8.02 -10.78
CA SER A 46 22.14 7.79 -11.71
C SER A 46 23.47 8.28 -11.15
N ALA A 47 24.59 7.82 -11.73
CA ALA A 47 25.91 8.38 -11.45
C ALA A 47 25.93 9.91 -11.68
N ASP A 48 25.33 10.41 -12.76
CA ASP A 48 25.24 11.86 -13.03
C ASP A 48 24.49 12.64 -11.93
N ALA A 49 23.42 12.06 -11.38
CA ALA A 49 22.68 12.67 -10.28
C ALA A 49 23.52 12.67 -8.99
N LEU A 50 24.26 11.58 -8.73
CA LEU A 50 25.17 11.47 -7.60
C LEU A 50 26.25 12.56 -7.62
N LEU A 51 26.79 12.90 -8.79
CA LEU A 51 27.79 13.97 -8.95
C LEU A 51 27.25 15.35 -8.58
N LYS A 52 25.96 15.58 -8.79
CA LYS A 52 25.26 16.84 -8.46
C LYS A 52 24.90 16.96 -6.98
N THR A 53 25.29 16.00 -6.14
CA THR A 53 24.93 16.02 -4.71
C THR A 53 25.69 17.09 -3.92
N SER A 54 24.98 17.73 -3.01
CA SER A 54 25.55 18.59 -1.96
C SER A 54 25.57 17.86 -0.62
N ILE A 55 26.67 17.95 0.11
CA ILE A 55 26.85 17.27 1.41
C ILE A 55 26.31 18.15 2.53
N MET A 56 25.43 17.58 3.34
CA MET A 56 24.82 18.20 4.53
C MET A 56 25.46 17.61 5.79
N ALA A 57 26.69 18.03 6.08
CA ALA A 57 27.54 17.40 7.11
C ALA A 57 26.88 17.39 8.52
N LYS A 58 26.13 18.44 8.89
CA LYS A 58 25.45 18.52 10.20
C LYS A 58 24.38 17.43 10.38
N ASP A 59 23.74 17.05 9.29
CA ASP A 59 22.62 16.09 9.29
C ASP A 59 23.08 14.69 8.90
N ARG A 60 24.38 14.50 8.67
CA ARG A 60 24.98 13.26 8.12
C ARG A 60 24.21 12.75 6.91
N ALA A 61 23.89 13.67 6.00
CA ALA A 61 23.08 13.42 4.83
C ALA A 61 23.68 14.07 3.59
N PHE A 62 23.22 13.65 2.42
CA PHE A 62 23.53 14.30 1.14
C PHE A 62 22.24 14.59 0.38
N GLN A 63 22.26 15.64 -0.44
CA GLN A 63 21.07 16.18 -1.09
C GLN A 63 21.22 16.18 -2.62
N ILE A 64 20.16 15.78 -3.33
CA ILE A 64 19.98 15.91 -4.78
C ILE A 64 18.69 16.68 -5.02
N GLY A 65 18.81 17.90 -5.55
CA GLY A 65 17.66 18.78 -5.72
C GLY A 65 16.93 18.99 -4.38
N PRO A 66 15.61 18.73 -4.28
CA PRO A 66 14.88 18.88 -3.03
C PRO A 66 15.04 17.68 -2.08
N GLN A 67 15.63 16.56 -2.51
CA GLN A 67 15.69 15.32 -1.73
C GLN A 67 17.00 15.11 -1.00
N SER A 68 16.93 14.61 0.23
CA SER A 68 18.05 14.35 1.12
C SER A 68 18.02 12.90 1.57
N TYR A 69 19.19 12.28 1.61
CA TYR A 69 19.39 10.87 1.90
C TYR A 69 20.44 10.70 3.00
N LYS A 70 20.22 9.72 3.88
CA LYS A 70 21.13 9.40 4.98
C LYS A 70 22.06 8.23 4.66
N ALA A 71 21.84 7.52 3.55
CA ALA A 71 22.67 6.41 3.10
C ALA A 71 22.72 6.33 1.57
N LEU A 72 23.85 5.85 1.05
CA LEU A 72 23.99 5.43 -0.35
C LEU A 72 24.13 3.91 -0.41
N VAL A 73 23.34 3.26 -1.26
CA VAL A 73 23.40 1.83 -1.55
C VAL A 73 23.87 1.63 -2.97
N ILE A 74 24.91 0.83 -3.14
CA ILE A 74 25.51 0.51 -4.43
C ILE A 74 25.34 -1.00 -4.64
N PRO A 75 24.47 -1.43 -5.57
CA PRO A 75 24.39 -2.83 -5.97
C PRO A 75 25.77 -3.36 -6.39
N PHE A 76 26.02 -4.66 -6.23
CA PHE A 76 27.27 -5.27 -6.67
C PHE A 76 27.59 -4.85 -8.11
N SER A 77 28.81 -4.41 -8.35
CA SER A 77 29.33 -4.08 -9.67
C SER A 77 30.82 -4.31 -9.70
N GLN A 78 31.31 -4.99 -10.73
CA GLN A 78 32.73 -5.25 -10.91
C GLN A 78 33.49 -3.94 -11.17
N TYR A 79 32.87 -2.98 -11.86
CA TYR A 79 33.44 -1.68 -12.18
C TYR A 79 32.45 -0.56 -11.90
N LEU A 80 32.96 0.59 -11.44
CA LEU A 80 32.18 1.82 -11.27
C LEU A 80 32.79 2.99 -12.06
N PRO A 81 32.00 3.95 -12.55
CA PRO A 81 32.55 5.16 -13.15
C PRO A 81 33.49 5.90 -12.19
N ALA A 82 34.64 6.38 -12.69
CA ALA A 82 35.67 7.01 -11.85
C ALA A 82 35.11 8.18 -11.02
N GLN A 83 34.24 8.98 -11.62
CA GLN A 83 33.63 10.13 -10.95
C GLN A 83 32.65 9.70 -9.85
N ALA A 84 31.95 8.57 -10.03
CA ALA A 84 31.10 8.01 -8.99
C ALA A 84 31.93 7.55 -7.78
N VAL A 85 33.08 6.89 -8.02
CA VAL A 85 34.03 6.52 -6.96
C VAL A 85 34.53 7.75 -6.19
N ASP A 86 34.92 8.81 -6.90
CA ASP A 86 35.32 10.08 -6.26
C ASP A 86 34.22 10.63 -5.34
N LYS A 87 32.97 10.53 -5.79
CA LYS A 87 31.85 11.00 -5.01
C LYS A 87 31.58 10.12 -3.80
N VAL A 88 31.66 8.80 -3.92
CA VAL A 88 31.57 7.86 -2.80
C VAL A 88 32.61 8.21 -1.73
N ILE A 89 33.87 8.43 -2.12
CA ILE A 89 34.94 8.82 -1.20
C ILE A 89 34.59 10.13 -0.46
N SER A 90 33.98 11.10 -1.15
CA SER A 90 33.55 12.35 -0.51
C SER A 90 32.44 12.17 0.53
N LEU A 91 31.50 11.24 0.28
CA LEU A 91 30.44 10.87 1.22
C LEU A 91 31.02 10.20 2.47
N LEU A 92 31.94 9.24 2.29
CA LEU A 92 32.63 8.55 3.38
C LEU A 92 33.41 9.53 4.27
N LYS A 93 34.13 10.48 3.67
CA LYS A 93 34.85 11.55 4.42
C LYS A 93 33.92 12.43 5.27
N SER A 94 32.63 12.45 4.92
CA SER A 94 31.60 13.21 5.63
C SER A 94 30.76 12.33 6.57
N GLU A 95 31.26 11.12 6.88
CA GLU A 95 30.61 10.13 7.75
C GLU A 95 29.23 9.66 7.27
N ILE A 96 28.95 9.79 5.97
CA ILE A 96 27.70 9.29 5.38
C ILE A 96 27.89 7.80 5.05
N PRO A 97 27.04 6.90 5.57
CA PRO A 97 27.09 5.48 5.26
C PRO A 97 26.97 5.18 3.77
N VAL A 98 27.88 4.37 3.26
CA VAL A 98 27.84 3.80 1.90
C VAL A 98 27.87 2.28 2.02
N TYR A 99 26.85 1.63 1.48
CA TYR A 99 26.69 0.18 1.49
C TYR A 99 26.96 -0.38 0.09
N PHE A 100 27.96 -1.24 -0.03
CA PHE A 100 28.17 -2.06 -1.22
C PHE A 100 27.53 -3.42 -1.01
N ILE A 101 26.70 -3.86 -1.96
CA ILE A 101 26.07 -5.17 -1.90
C ILE A 101 27.05 -6.23 -2.39
N ASP A 102 27.26 -7.28 -1.60
CA ASP A 102 28.04 -8.50 -1.89
C ASP A 102 29.54 -8.32 -2.26
N GLY A 103 30.04 -7.10 -2.50
CA GLY A 103 31.45 -6.85 -2.75
C GLY A 103 31.78 -5.41 -3.15
N LEU A 104 33.05 -5.02 -2.98
CA LEU A 104 33.61 -3.78 -3.53
C LEU A 104 33.95 -3.95 -5.02
N PRO A 105 33.94 -2.86 -5.81
CA PRO A 105 34.38 -2.91 -7.20
C PRO A 105 35.86 -3.29 -7.31
N GLU A 106 36.20 -3.95 -8.40
CA GLU A 106 37.56 -4.36 -8.75
C GLU A 106 38.34 -3.23 -9.44
N GLY A 107 37.64 -2.34 -10.15
CA GLY A 107 38.24 -1.20 -10.84
C GLY A 107 37.23 -0.14 -11.24
N ILE A 108 37.64 0.75 -12.15
CA ILE A 108 36.76 1.77 -12.74
C ILE A 108 36.38 1.42 -14.18
N CYS A 109 35.22 1.93 -14.65
CA CYS A 109 34.75 1.66 -16.02
C CYS A 109 35.73 2.16 -17.09
N GLU A 110 36.49 3.22 -16.78
CA GLU A 110 37.46 3.84 -17.68
C GLU A 110 38.81 3.10 -17.75
N GLY A 111 39.01 2.03 -16.97
CA GLY A 111 40.23 1.20 -16.98
C GLY A 111 40.71 0.75 -15.59
N GLN A 112 41.69 -0.14 -15.53
CA GLN A 112 42.11 -0.77 -14.25
C GLN A 112 43.31 -0.09 -13.56
N GLU A 113 43.85 1.02 -14.09
CA GLU A 113 45.09 1.63 -13.59
C GLU A 113 44.91 2.46 -12.30
N ARG A 114 43.67 2.68 -11.84
CA ARG A 114 43.37 3.46 -10.65
C ARG A 114 43.17 2.57 -9.42
N GLU A 115 43.96 2.81 -8.38
CA GLU A 115 43.74 2.20 -7.06
C GLU A 115 42.46 2.78 -6.41
N ILE A 116 41.45 1.93 -6.21
CA ILE A 116 40.16 2.33 -5.63
C ILE A 116 39.80 1.57 -4.35
N ARG A 117 40.50 0.48 -4.03
CA ARG A 117 40.13 -0.37 -2.88
C ARG A 117 40.39 0.33 -1.55
N THR A 118 41.58 0.89 -1.36
CA THR A 118 41.97 1.57 -0.11
C THR A 118 41.08 2.77 0.21
N PRO A 119 40.76 3.67 -0.75
CA PRO A 119 39.84 4.79 -0.52
C PRO A 119 38.41 4.36 -0.16
N LEU A 120 37.99 3.15 -0.56
CA LEU A 120 36.64 2.61 -0.30
C LEU A 120 36.55 1.77 0.98
N LEU A 121 37.66 1.55 1.71
CA LEU A 121 37.65 0.77 2.96
C LEU A 121 36.73 1.34 4.06
N GLY A 122 36.34 2.61 3.97
CA GLY A 122 35.36 3.22 4.88
C GLY A 122 33.91 2.81 4.59
N SER A 123 33.64 2.13 3.47
CA SER A 123 32.32 1.62 3.12
C SER A 123 32.00 0.31 3.82
N GLU A 124 30.72 -0.01 3.93
CA GLU A 124 30.23 -1.26 4.50
C GLU A 124 29.87 -2.24 3.36
N VAL A 125 30.50 -3.40 3.33
CA VAL A 125 30.09 -4.49 2.42
C VAL A 125 29.07 -5.35 3.16
N VAL A 126 27.86 -5.43 2.61
CA VAL A 126 26.74 -6.15 3.23
C VAL A 126 26.13 -7.13 2.24
N SER A 127 25.62 -8.25 2.74
CA SER A 127 24.81 -9.13 1.89
C SER A 127 23.46 -8.49 1.60
N LEU A 128 22.87 -8.86 0.47
CA LEU A 128 21.53 -8.37 0.10
C LEU A 128 20.49 -8.61 1.21
N SER A 129 20.54 -9.78 1.87
CA SER A 129 19.62 -10.13 2.97
C SER A 129 19.78 -9.26 4.22
N ASN A 130 20.96 -8.71 4.46
CA ASN A 130 21.28 -7.96 5.67
C ASN A 130 21.18 -6.44 5.46
N LEU A 131 20.96 -5.99 4.22
CA LEU A 131 20.93 -4.57 3.84
C LEU A 131 19.99 -3.74 4.71
N ALA A 132 18.73 -4.17 4.85
CA ALA A 132 17.72 -3.42 5.61
C ALA A 132 18.15 -3.23 7.07
N SER A 133 18.59 -4.32 7.71
CA SER A 133 19.07 -4.28 9.10
C SER A 133 20.31 -3.41 9.28
N ALA A 134 21.24 -3.41 8.30
CA ALA A 134 22.45 -2.59 8.34
C ALA A 134 22.11 -1.09 8.28
N ILE A 135 21.24 -0.70 7.36
CA ILE A 135 20.74 0.68 7.25
C ILE A 135 20.05 1.10 8.55
N GLU A 136 19.10 0.30 9.01
CA GLU A 136 18.33 0.62 10.20
C GLU A 136 19.21 0.77 11.45
N ASN A 137 20.19 -0.10 11.65
CA ASN A 137 21.14 -0.01 12.77
C ASN A 137 21.98 1.26 12.75
N LYS A 138 22.30 1.77 11.55
CA LYS A 138 23.23 2.90 11.39
C LYS A 138 22.54 4.25 11.34
N ILE A 139 21.40 4.35 10.64
CA ILE A 139 20.67 5.61 10.43
C ILE A 139 19.31 5.67 11.12
N GLY A 140 18.86 4.56 11.72
CA GLY A 140 17.53 4.42 12.31
C GLY A 140 16.44 4.07 11.29
N PHE A 141 15.22 3.86 11.78
CA PHE A 141 14.03 3.60 10.97
C PHE A 141 13.19 4.87 10.81
N SER A 142 12.53 5.01 9.65
CA SER A 142 11.45 5.97 9.45
C SER A 142 10.10 5.37 9.82
N VAL A 143 9.82 4.17 9.30
CA VAL A 143 8.63 3.37 9.56
C VAL A 143 9.07 1.94 9.86
N ARG A 144 8.38 1.27 10.79
CA ARG A 144 8.63 -0.12 11.14
C ARG A 144 7.33 -0.80 11.53
N THR A 145 7.24 -2.10 11.32
CA THR A 145 6.14 -2.95 11.81
C THR A 145 6.65 -4.00 12.79
N ALA A 146 5.75 -4.54 13.61
CA ALA A 146 6.10 -5.56 14.60
C ALA A 146 6.51 -6.90 13.94
N ALA A 147 5.96 -7.20 12.77
CA ALA A 147 6.26 -8.38 11.96
C ALA A 147 6.80 -7.96 10.58
N SER A 148 7.45 -8.90 9.88
CA SER A 148 7.85 -8.72 8.48
C SER A 148 6.61 -8.75 7.59
N LEU A 149 6.38 -7.66 6.86
CA LEU A 149 5.22 -7.49 5.97
C LEU A 149 5.74 -7.04 4.58
N PRO A 150 6.23 -7.97 3.75
CA PRO A 150 6.86 -7.62 2.46
C PRO A 150 5.89 -6.95 1.48
N ASP A 151 4.60 -7.23 1.59
CA ASP A 151 3.55 -6.65 0.74
C ASP A 151 2.98 -5.33 1.30
N LEU A 152 3.47 -4.85 2.45
CA LEU A 152 3.12 -3.52 2.95
C LEU A 152 4.00 -2.47 2.30
N ARG A 153 3.41 -1.61 1.46
CA ARG A 153 4.08 -0.40 0.99
C ARG A 153 3.75 0.77 1.89
N THR A 154 4.79 1.53 2.21
CA THR A 154 4.69 2.78 2.95
C THR A 154 5.19 3.92 2.09
N TYR A 155 4.65 5.11 2.31
CA TYR A 155 5.14 6.33 1.70
C TYR A 155 4.97 7.48 2.69
N ARG A 156 6.09 7.97 3.23
CA ARG A 156 6.06 9.05 4.21
C ARG A 156 6.22 10.42 3.53
N TYR A 157 5.32 11.33 3.89
CA TYR A 157 5.22 12.65 3.28
C TYR A 157 5.14 13.74 4.34
N GLN A 158 6.03 14.73 4.26
CA GLN A 158 6.07 15.89 5.13
C GLN A 158 5.46 17.09 4.43
N TYR A 159 4.60 17.83 5.11
CA TYR A 159 4.00 19.07 4.62
C TYR A 159 3.80 20.06 5.78
N ASP A 160 3.33 21.28 5.46
CA ASP A 160 3.20 22.35 6.46
C ASP A 160 2.27 21.99 7.63
N GLY A 161 1.22 21.21 7.37
CA GLY A 161 0.26 20.78 8.37
C GLY A 161 0.66 19.54 9.16
N GLY A 162 1.84 18.94 8.90
CA GLY A 162 2.32 17.76 9.62
C GLY A 162 2.93 16.68 8.72
N THR A 163 2.84 15.44 9.18
CA THR A 163 3.34 14.27 8.45
C THR A 163 2.15 13.41 8.03
N ALA A 164 2.13 12.95 6.78
CA ALA A 164 1.26 11.90 6.31
C ALA A 164 2.06 10.62 6.09
N LEU A 165 1.48 9.48 6.43
CA LEU A 165 1.99 8.16 6.08
C LEU A 165 0.90 7.45 5.26
N TYR A 166 1.17 7.23 3.98
CA TYR A 166 0.35 6.35 3.16
C TYR A 166 0.82 4.91 3.37
N CYS A 167 -0.13 4.01 3.59
CA CYS A 167 0.07 2.57 3.72
C CYS A 167 -0.80 1.86 2.68
N PHE A 168 -0.25 0.88 1.97
CA PHE A 168 -0.97 0.10 0.97
C PHE A 168 -0.61 -1.37 1.09
N ASN A 169 -1.64 -2.21 1.13
CA ASN A 169 -1.47 -3.66 1.12
C ASN A 169 -1.46 -4.16 -0.34
N GLU A 170 -0.28 -4.52 -0.85
CA GLU A 170 -0.12 -5.10 -2.19
C GLU A 170 -0.53 -6.58 -2.24
N SER A 171 -0.76 -7.23 -1.10
CA SER A 171 -1.21 -8.61 -1.09
C SER A 171 -2.58 -8.73 -1.73
N THR A 172 -2.77 -9.80 -2.49
CA THR A 172 -4.05 -10.15 -3.12
C THR A 172 -4.90 -11.09 -2.27
N GLY A 173 -4.41 -11.53 -1.11
CA GLY A 173 -5.12 -12.47 -0.24
C GLY A 173 -4.90 -12.30 1.26
N ASP A 174 -3.78 -11.72 1.69
CA ASP A 174 -3.46 -11.59 3.11
C ASP A 174 -3.90 -10.24 3.67
N ILE A 175 -4.59 -10.29 4.81
CA ILE A 175 -4.93 -9.10 5.59
C ILE A 175 -3.72 -8.68 6.41
N ILE A 176 -3.48 -7.37 6.49
CA ILE A 176 -2.51 -6.80 7.41
C ILE A 176 -3.25 -6.36 8.67
N ASP A 177 -2.81 -6.83 9.83
CA ASP A 177 -3.21 -6.34 11.15
C ASP A 177 -1.99 -6.31 12.08
N THR A 178 -1.44 -5.12 12.33
CA THR A 178 -0.19 -4.92 13.08
C THR A 178 -0.19 -3.59 13.82
N GLU A 179 0.75 -3.40 14.75
CA GLU A 179 1.18 -2.06 15.15
C GLU A 179 2.24 -1.54 14.16
N VAL A 180 2.04 -0.31 13.67
CA VAL A 180 3.04 0.45 12.90
C VAL A 180 3.70 1.48 13.80
N GLU A 181 5.03 1.56 13.72
CA GLU A 181 5.86 2.53 14.42
C GLU A 181 6.38 3.59 13.43
N ILE A 182 6.20 4.86 13.77
CA ILE A 182 6.58 5.99 12.92
C ILE A 182 7.51 6.89 13.73
N ASN A 183 8.75 7.06 13.26
CA ASN A 183 9.74 7.90 13.91
C ASN A 183 9.68 9.33 13.36
N LEU A 184 9.06 10.26 14.10
CA LEU A 184 8.82 11.62 13.62
C LEU A 184 10.04 12.54 13.65
N GLU A 185 11.18 12.08 14.17
CA GLU A 185 12.39 12.91 14.35
C GLU A 185 12.12 14.20 15.17
N THR A 186 11.07 14.19 15.99
CA THR A 186 10.69 15.29 16.88
C THR A 186 10.08 14.75 18.17
N ASN A 187 10.40 15.39 19.30
CA ASN A 187 9.83 15.05 20.61
C ASN A 187 8.51 15.78 20.89
N GLN A 188 8.01 16.59 19.95
CA GLN A 188 6.73 17.27 20.11
C GLN A 188 5.58 16.26 20.09
N LEU A 189 4.60 16.45 20.98
CA LEU A 189 3.37 15.66 21.01
C LEU A 189 2.63 15.84 19.68
N GLN A 190 2.21 14.72 19.08
CA GLN A 190 1.50 14.69 17.81
C GLN A 190 0.28 13.77 17.96
N TYR A 191 -0.82 14.19 17.38
CA TYR A 191 -2.07 13.43 17.35
C TYR A 191 -2.16 12.68 16.04
N CYS A 192 -2.62 11.43 16.12
CA CYS A 192 -2.70 10.52 14.98
C CYS A 192 -4.16 10.35 14.54
N TYR A 193 -4.36 10.42 13.23
CA TYR A 193 -5.65 10.32 12.59
C TYR A 193 -5.56 9.39 11.38
N ARG A 194 -6.63 8.68 11.05
CA ARG A 194 -6.78 7.94 9.79
C ARG A 194 -7.72 8.70 8.88
N TYR A 195 -7.26 9.02 7.68
CA TYR A 195 -8.07 9.61 6.63
C TYR A 195 -8.65 8.50 5.75
N HIS A 196 -9.97 8.51 5.59
CA HIS A 196 -10.71 7.61 4.74
C HIS A 196 -11.07 8.31 3.42
N ALA A 197 -10.33 8.02 2.35
CA ALA A 197 -10.41 8.75 1.09
C ALA A 197 -11.77 8.62 0.40
N PHE A 198 -12.39 7.43 0.43
CA PHE A 198 -13.70 7.20 -0.19
C PHE A 198 -14.84 8.00 0.46
N GLU A 199 -14.76 8.22 1.78
CA GLU A 199 -15.76 9.00 2.51
C GLU A 199 -15.35 10.47 2.66
N ASN A 200 -14.09 10.77 2.33
CA ASN A 200 -13.43 12.04 2.60
C ASN A 200 -13.58 12.47 4.07
N GLN A 201 -13.38 11.53 4.99
CA GLN A 201 -13.51 11.76 6.43
C GLN A 201 -12.21 11.49 7.17
N LEU A 202 -12.02 12.22 8.26
CA LEU A 202 -10.87 12.08 9.15
C LEU A 202 -11.35 11.52 10.49
N TYR A 203 -10.70 10.46 10.93
CA TYR A 203 -11.02 9.77 12.18
C TYR A 203 -9.82 9.79 13.12
N ARG A 204 -10.04 9.91 14.41
CA ARG A 204 -8.98 9.72 15.41
C ARG A 204 -8.67 8.24 15.54
N ILE A 205 -7.40 7.92 15.74
CA ILE A 205 -7.00 6.57 16.12
C ILE A 205 -6.27 6.61 17.46
N PRO A 206 -6.46 5.60 18.33
CA PRO A 206 -5.62 5.44 19.50
C PRO A 206 -4.16 5.31 19.08
N SER A 207 -3.28 6.06 19.74
CA SER A 207 -1.84 5.97 19.50
C SER A 207 -1.05 6.18 20.79
N LYS A 208 0.10 5.50 20.87
CA LYS A 208 1.06 5.67 21.96
C LYS A 208 2.25 6.44 21.41
N GLN A 209 2.74 7.44 22.15
CA GLN A 209 3.90 8.22 21.74
C GLN A 209 4.99 8.20 22.82
N ARG A 210 6.23 7.89 22.43
CA ARG A 210 7.41 7.93 23.31
C ARG A 210 8.66 8.27 22.50
N ASN A 211 9.46 9.23 22.98
CA ASN A 211 10.74 9.63 22.36
C ASN A 211 10.63 9.92 20.85
N GLY A 212 9.57 10.60 20.43
CA GLY A 212 9.32 10.93 19.02
C GLY A 212 8.82 9.78 18.14
N ILE A 213 8.62 8.59 18.70
CA ILE A 213 8.04 7.44 18.00
C ILE A 213 6.54 7.36 18.34
N ILE A 214 5.72 7.30 17.29
CA ILE A 214 4.28 7.02 17.40
C ILE A 214 4.04 5.55 17.04
N LYS A 215 3.26 4.87 17.88
CA LYS A 215 2.71 3.54 17.60
C LYS A 215 1.21 3.64 17.44
N ALA A 216 0.69 3.11 16.34
CA ALA A 216 -0.73 3.04 16.06
C ALA A 216 -1.05 1.70 15.39
N ARG A 217 -2.27 1.19 15.56
CA ARG A 217 -2.70 -0.01 14.83
C ARG A 217 -2.90 0.32 13.36
N LEU A 218 -2.50 -0.61 12.50
CA LEU A 218 -2.71 -0.64 11.07
C LEU A 218 -3.47 -1.92 10.71
N GLN A 219 -4.67 -1.75 10.17
CA GLN A 219 -5.47 -2.84 9.62
C GLN A 219 -5.86 -2.49 8.17
N LEU A 220 -5.51 -3.37 7.23
CA LEU A 220 -5.74 -3.24 5.79
C LEU A 220 -6.17 -4.58 5.19
N GLU A 221 -7.32 -4.60 4.52
CA GLU A 221 -7.71 -5.72 3.65
C GLU A 221 -6.74 -5.84 2.43
N PRO A 222 -6.69 -6.99 1.73
CA PRO A 222 -5.95 -7.12 0.48
C PRO A 222 -6.33 -6.03 -0.52
N GLY A 223 -5.35 -5.24 -1.00
CA GLY A 223 -5.60 -4.10 -1.89
C GLY A 223 -6.16 -2.83 -1.22
N GLU A 224 -6.30 -2.79 0.11
CA GLU A 224 -6.70 -1.57 0.83
C GLU A 224 -5.52 -0.61 1.02
N ALA A 225 -5.81 0.69 0.93
CA ALA A 225 -4.90 1.75 1.35
C ALA A 225 -5.48 2.59 2.49
N ALA A 226 -4.60 3.06 3.37
CA ALA A 226 -4.95 4.03 4.42
C ALA A 226 -3.93 5.15 4.49
N VAL A 227 -4.38 6.33 4.91
CA VAL A 227 -3.50 7.47 5.17
C VAL A 227 -3.57 7.87 6.63
N TYR A 228 -2.43 7.87 7.29
CA TYR A 228 -2.26 8.29 8.67
C TYR A 228 -1.75 9.72 8.66
N ILE A 229 -2.50 10.64 9.29
CA ILE A 229 -2.12 12.05 9.43
C ILE A 229 -1.64 12.27 10.87
N LEU A 230 -0.44 12.83 11.00
CA LEU A 230 0.21 13.14 12.26
C LEU A 230 0.43 14.65 12.34
N LYS A 231 -0.26 15.31 13.27
CA LYS A 231 -0.18 16.77 13.44
C LYS A 231 -0.27 17.20 14.90
N LYS A 232 0.17 18.42 15.19
CA LYS A 232 0.28 18.94 16.56
C LYS A 232 -1.07 19.35 17.12
N GLU A 233 -1.98 19.80 16.26
CA GLU A 233 -3.31 20.21 16.67
C GLU A 233 -4.20 18.99 16.98
N LYS A 234 -4.87 19.06 18.13
CA LYS A 234 -5.87 18.08 18.53
C LYS A 234 -7.24 18.50 18.00
N ASP A 235 -7.80 17.72 17.10
CA ASP A 235 -9.17 17.87 16.64
C ASP A 235 -10.12 17.01 17.51
N ILE A 236 -11.37 17.44 17.60
CA ILE A 236 -12.45 16.67 18.21
C ILE A 236 -13.18 15.95 17.07
N LEU A 237 -12.78 14.70 16.82
CA LEU A 237 -13.30 13.85 15.75
C LEU A 237 -13.72 12.50 16.33
N PRO A 238 -14.64 11.77 15.66
CA PRO A 238 -14.94 10.39 16.03
C PRO A 238 -13.70 9.51 15.93
N TYR A 239 -13.67 8.44 16.72
CA TYR A 239 -12.64 7.42 16.57
C TYR A 239 -12.92 6.56 15.34
N TYR A 240 -11.86 6.13 14.68
CA TYR A 240 -11.94 5.13 13.64
C TYR A 240 -12.33 3.81 14.29
N VAL A 241 -13.27 3.12 13.67
CA VAL A 241 -13.73 1.82 14.14
C VAL A 241 -13.24 0.77 13.16
N SER A 242 -12.36 -0.11 13.63
CA SER A 242 -12.02 -1.35 12.92
C SER A 242 -13.10 -2.39 13.17
N TYR A 243 -13.26 -3.32 12.23
CA TYR A 243 -14.26 -4.39 12.29
C TYR A 243 -13.59 -5.76 12.29
N GLU A 244 -14.25 -6.74 12.90
CA GLU A 244 -13.79 -8.13 12.85
C GLU A 244 -13.75 -8.64 11.40
N GLN A 245 -12.74 -9.46 11.11
CA GLN A 245 -12.51 -10.06 9.79
C GLN A 245 -13.37 -11.31 9.55
N SER A 246 -14.44 -11.46 10.31
CA SER A 246 -15.48 -12.47 10.10
C SER A 246 -16.73 -11.98 10.81
N GLY A 247 -17.89 -12.35 10.29
CA GLY A 247 -19.15 -11.95 10.86
C GLY A 247 -20.18 -13.07 10.86
N ARG A 248 -21.39 -12.73 11.30
CA ARG A 248 -22.54 -13.59 11.09
C ARG A 248 -23.04 -13.39 9.67
N LYS A 249 -23.26 -14.48 8.93
CA LYS A 249 -23.94 -14.41 7.63
C LYS A 249 -25.30 -13.71 7.75
N LEU A 250 -25.68 -12.96 6.73
CA LEU A 250 -26.97 -12.26 6.68
C LEU A 250 -28.15 -13.25 6.80
N GLY A 251 -28.03 -14.40 6.14
CA GLY A 251 -29.05 -15.43 6.05
C GLY A 251 -30.25 -15.02 5.20
N GLY A 252 -31.20 -15.94 5.08
CA GLY A 252 -32.44 -15.75 4.32
C GLY A 252 -32.35 -16.22 2.86
N PRO A 253 -33.49 -16.35 2.17
CA PRO A 253 -33.48 -16.72 0.77
C PRO A 253 -32.93 -15.57 -0.07
N TRP A 254 -31.82 -15.82 -0.76
CA TRP A 254 -31.24 -14.89 -1.69
C TRP A 254 -31.85 -15.06 -3.09
N LYS A 255 -31.97 -13.95 -3.81
CA LYS A 255 -32.29 -13.91 -5.24
C LYS A 255 -31.17 -13.20 -5.99
N LEU A 256 -30.72 -13.81 -7.08
CA LEU A 256 -29.78 -13.21 -8.02
C LEU A 256 -30.48 -12.95 -9.34
N SER A 257 -30.43 -11.71 -9.80
CA SER A 257 -30.95 -11.29 -11.11
C SER A 257 -29.88 -10.54 -11.89
N TYR A 258 -30.05 -10.40 -13.20
CA TYR A 258 -29.16 -9.63 -14.05
C TYR A 258 -29.93 -8.71 -14.99
N ALA A 259 -29.31 -7.60 -15.38
CA ALA A 259 -29.78 -6.72 -16.44
C ALA A 259 -28.61 -6.38 -17.37
N ASN A 260 -28.86 -6.29 -18.67
CA ASN A 260 -27.85 -5.81 -19.61
C ASN A 260 -27.72 -4.29 -19.51
N ILE A 261 -26.56 -3.75 -19.86
CA ILE A 261 -26.30 -2.31 -19.79
C ILE A 261 -27.28 -1.47 -20.63
N ASP A 262 -27.78 -2.02 -21.74
CA ASP A 262 -28.74 -1.34 -22.63
C ASP A 262 -30.21 -1.44 -22.16
N ASP A 263 -30.50 -2.25 -21.14
CA ASP A 263 -31.83 -2.49 -20.57
C ASP A 263 -31.73 -2.65 -19.04
N ASP A 264 -31.06 -1.70 -18.39
CA ASP A 264 -30.68 -1.75 -16.97
C ASP A 264 -31.86 -1.62 -15.99
N ALA A 265 -33.06 -1.31 -16.49
CA ALA A 265 -34.29 -1.31 -15.70
C ALA A 265 -34.92 -2.72 -15.56
N ASN A 266 -34.57 -3.66 -16.43
CA ASN A 266 -35.28 -4.92 -16.61
C ASN A 266 -34.46 -6.12 -16.12
N PHE A 267 -34.54 -6.38 -14.81
CA PHE A 267 -33.82 -7.49 -14.19
C PHE A 267 -34.50 -8.83 -14.40
N LYS A 268 -33.76 -9.79 -14.97
CA LYS A 268 -34.17 -11.18 -15.16
C LYS A 268 -33.56 -12.05 -14.07
N GLU A 269 -34.38 -12.89 -13.46
CA GLU A 269 -33.91 -13.83 -12.44
C GLU A 269 -32.94 -14.84 -13.05
N LEU A 270 -31.85 -15.10 -12.34
CA LEU A 270 -30.81 -16.06 -12.71
C LEU A 270 -30.78 -17.24 -11.75
N TYR A 271 -30.75 -16.97 -10.44
CA TYR A 271 -30.72 -17.99 -9.39
C TYR A 271 -31.53 -17.57 -8.16
N TYR A 272 -31.93 -18.55 -7.35
CA TYR A 272 -32.62 -18.38 -6.08
C TYR A 272 -32.13 -19.42 -5.05
N GLY A 273 -31.97 -19.01 -3.79
CA GLY A 273 -31.48 -19.87 -2.71
C GLY A 273 -29.96 -20.09 -2.76
N ASP A 274 -29.53 -21.32 -2.48
CA ASP A 274 -28.10 -21.65 -2.23
C ASP A 274 -27.18 -21.49 -3.46
N GLN A 275 -27.74 -21.36 -4.66
CA GLN A 275 -26.98 -21.17 -5.90
C GLN A 275 -26.62 -19.71 -6.19
N VAL A 276 -27.03 -18.78 -5.33
CA VAL A 276 -26.80 -17.35 -5.60
C VAL A 276 -25.31 -16.99 -5.51
N PHE A 277 -24.57 -17.58 -4.58
CA PHE A 277 -23.16 -17.26 -4.35
C PHE A 277 -22.26 -18.26 -5.07
N GLN A 278 -21.79 -17.88 -6.26
CA GLN A 278 -20.92 -18.71 -7.10
C GLN A 278 -20.13 -17.85 -8.09
N ASP A 279 -19.09 -18.43 -8.68
CA ASP A 279 -18.36 -17.80 -9.78
C ASP A 279 -19.19 -17.84 -11.08
N LEU A 280 -19.55 -16.67 -11.60
CA LEU A 280 -20.34 -16.49 -12.82
C LEU A 280 -19.48 -16.19 -14.05
N THR A 281 -18.16 -16.34 -13.98
CA THR A 281 -17.23 -16.04 -15.08
C THR A 281 -17.62 -16.79 -16.36
N ASP A 282 -17.85 -18.10 -16.27
CA ASP A 282 -18.23 -18.93 -17.43
C ASP A 282 -19.59 -18.52 -18.01
N TRP A 283 -20.55 -18.21 -17.14
CA TRP A 283 -21.87 -17.74 -17.56
C TRP A 283 -21.75 -16.39 -18.28
N ALA A 284 -20.98 -15.45 -17.73
CA ALA A 284 -20.79 -14.13 -18.29
C ALA A 284 -20.09 -14.21 -19.66
N ALA A 285 -19.03 -15.02 -19.78
CA ALA A 285 -18.32 -15.25 -21.03
C ALA A 285 -19.23 -15.86 -22.11
N LYS A 286 -19.97 -16.92 -21.77
CA LYS A 286 -20.88 -17.61 -22.71
C LYS A 286 -21.98 -16.67 -23.24
N ASN A 287 -22.48 -15.78 -22.40
CA ASN A 287 -23.55 -14.85 -22.74
C ASN A 287 -23.05 -13.51 -23.28
N LYS A 288 -21.73 -13.31 -23.39
CA LYS A 288 -21.12 -12.01 -23.73
C LYS A 288 -21.66 -10.87 -22.86
N PHE A 289 -21.73 -11.13 -21.55
CA PHE A 289 -22.47 -10.29 -20.62
C PHE A 289 -21.79 -8.94 -20.41
N ASN A 290 -22.59 -7.87 -20.43
CA ASN A 290 -22.19 -6.56 -19.94
C ASN A 290 -23.40 -5.87 -19.32
N GLY A 291 -23.34 -5.53 -18.04
CA GLY A 291 -24.44 -4.93 -17.30
C GLY A 291 -24.29 -5.11 -15.80
N TYR A 292 -25.39 -5.42 -15.12
CA TYR A 292 -25.47 -5.44 -13.66
C TYR A 292 -25.97 -6.79 -13.14
N LEU A 293 -25.33 -7.29 -12.09
CA LEU A 293 -25.88 -8.34 -11.24
C LEU A 293 -26.55 -7.69 -10.03
N ARG A 294 -27.71 -8.22 -9.62
CA ARG A 294 -28.45 -7.76 -8.45
C ARG A 294 -28.71 -8.92 -7.51
N TYR A 295 -28.13 -8.84 -6.31
CA TYR A 295 -28.31 -9.77 -5.21
C TYR A 295 -29.31 -9.17 -4.22
N GLU A 296 -30.36 -9.90 -3.89
CA GLU A 296 -31.43 -9.42 -3.03
C GLU A 296 -31.74 -10.41 -1.92
N THR A 297 -31.90 -9.87 -0.71
CA THR A 297 -32.40 -10.61 0.45
C THR A 297 -33.17 -9.67 1.37
N GLU A 298 -33.73 -10.23 2.43
CA GLU A 298 -34.40 -9.47 3.47
C GLU A 298 -34.02 -9.96 4.85
N VAL A 299 -33.86 -9.01 5.75
CA VAL A 299 -33.51 -9.25 7.15
C VAL A 299 -34.55 -8.63 8.05
N TYR A 300 -34.76 -9.21 9.24
CA TYR A 300 -35.71 -8.71 10.22
C TYR A 300 -34.99 -8.25 11.48
N PHE A 301 -35.33 -7.06 11.97
CA PHE A 301 -34.84 -6.53 13.24
C PHE A 301 -35.99 -6.17 14.17
N VAL A 302 -35.85 -6.51 15.45
CA VAL A 302 -36.86 -6.23 16.50
C VAL A 302 -36.91 -4.77 16.95
N LYS A 303 -35.96 -3.95 16.50
CA LYS A 303 -35.85 -2.50 16.74
C LYS A 303 -34.91 -1.89 15.71
N ASP A 304 -34.91 -0.57 15.60
CA ASP A 304 -33.88 0.16 14.85
C ASP A 304 -32.48 -0.26 15.32
N LYS A 305 -31.61 -0.65 14.38
CA LYS A 305 -30.25 -1.11 14.64
C LYS A 305 -29.30 -0.59 13.57
N ARG A 306 -28.04 -0.37 13.92
CA ARG A 306 -26.95 -0.15 12.96
C ARG A 306 -26.06 -1.38 12.97
N GLU A 307 -25.74 -1.90 11.79
CA GLU A 307 -24.85 -3.05 11.62
C GLU A 307 -23.80 -2.69 10.56
N CYS A 308 -22.60 -3.28 10.67
CA CYS A 308 -21.58 -3.17 9.64
C CYS A 308 -21.69 -4.35 8.69
N LEU A 309 -22.05 -4.08 7.44
CA LEU A 309 -22.07 -5.07 6.37
C LEU A 309 -20.65 -5.19 5.80
N ARG A 310 -20.12 -6.41 5.78
CA ARG A 310 -18.90 -6.78 5.07
C ARG A 310 -19.27 -7.63 3.86
N ILE A 311 -18.70 -7.27 2.72
CA ILE A 311 -18.77 -8.04 1.48
C ILE A 311 -17.35 -8.48 1.15
N THR A 312 -17.13 -9.69 0.66
CA THR A 312 -15.78 -10.13 0.26
C THR A 312 -15.76 -10.42 -1.23
N ASP A 313 -14.55 -10.46 -1.80
CA ASP A 313 -14.28 -11.06 -3.13
C ASP A 313 -14.91 -10.36 -4.34
N THR A 314 -15.23 -9.06 -4.24
CA THR A 314 -15.72 -8.28 -5.40
C THR A 314 -14.67 -7.30 -5.90
N LEU A 315 -14.19 -7.50 -7.12
CA LEU A 315 -13.22 -6.57 -7.74
C LEU A 315 -13.88 -5.46 -8.56
N ASN A 316 -15.21 -5.45 -8.59
CA ASN A 316 -16.00 -4.49 -9.36
C ASN A 316 -16.66 -3.46 -8.45
N GLY A 317 -17.13 -2.37 -9.07
CA GLY A 317 -17.95 -1.38 -8.38
C GLY A 317 -19.28 -1.98 -7.92
N MET A 318 -19.66 -1.71 -6.69
CA MET A 318 -20.94 -2.10 -6.12
C MET A 318 -21.73 -0.90 -5.58
N GLU A 319 -23.05 -1.01 -5.65
CA GLU A 319 -23.99 -0.13 -4.98
C GLU A 319 -24.92 -0.94 -4.08
N ILE A 320 -25.05 -0.51 -2.82
CA ILE A 320 -25.89 -1.17 -1.82
C ILE A 320 -27.09 -0.28 -1.52
N PHE A 321 -28.27 -0.89 -1.56
CA PHE A 321 -29.54 -0.25 -1.23
C PHE A 321 -30.18 -0.98 -0.05
N VAL A 322 -30.73 -0.20 0.88
CA VAL A 322 -31.59 -0.71 1.94
C VAL A 322 -32.94 -0.01 1.85
N ASN A 323 -34.01 -0.81 1.77
CA ASN A 323 -35.38 -0.32 1.59
C ASN A 323 -35.53 0.62 0.39
N GLY A 324 -34.79 0.35 -0.68
CA GLY A 324 -34.79 1.15 -1.92
C GLY A 324 -33.98 2.45 -1.85
N VAL A 325 -33.27 2.71 -0.75
CA VAL A 325 -32.42 3.90 -0.57
C VAL A 325 -30.96 3.50 -0.65
N VAL A 326 -30.17 4.23 -1.46
CA VAL A 326 -28.72 4.05 -1.56
C VAL A 326 -28.10 4.22 -0.18
N SER A 327 -27.50 3.15 0.33
CA SER A 327 -26.81 3.10 1.63
C SER A 327 -25.30 3.19 1.49
N GLY A 328 -24.75 2.85 0.33
CA GLY A 328 -23.33 3.06 0.05
C GLY A 328 -22.89 2.58 -1.32
N ARG A 329 -21.73 3.05 -1.76
CA ARG A 329 -21.03 2.63 -2.97
C ARG A 329 -19.61 2.20 -2.60
N ARG A 330 -19.10 1.13 -3.22
CA ARG A 330 -17.72 0.67 -3.03
C ARG A 330 -17.08 0.34 -4.36
N ILE A 331 -15.80 0.66 -4.50
CA ILE A 331 -14.97 0.30 -5.65
C ILE A 331 -13.68 -0.22 -5.04
N GLY A 332 -13.56 -1.55 -4.98
CA GLY A 332 -12.48 -2.22 -4.24
C GLY A 332 -12.62 -2.11 -2.71
N PRO A 333 -11.63 -2.64 -1.98
CA PRO A 333 -11.57 -2.61 -0.52
C PRO A 333 -11.43 -1.18 0.04
N PRO A 334 -11.82 -0.92 1.31
CA PRO A 334 -12.44 -1.84 2.25
C PRO A 334 -13.93 -2.04 1.96
N TYR A 335 -14.39 -3.28 2.00
CA TYR A 335 -15.78 -3.65 1.70
C TYR A 335 -16.72 -3.56 2.91
N TYR A 336 -16.38 -2.73 3.89
CA TYR A 336 -17.19 -2.50 5.08
C TYR A 336 -18.11 -1.29 4.88
N LEU A 337 -19.35 -1.40 5.34
CA LEU A 337 -20.32 -0.32 5.30
C LEU A 337 -21.23 -0.37 6.53
N GLU A 338 -21.23 0.69 7.33
CA GLU A 338 -22.22 0.86 8.39
C GLU A 338 -23.58 1.24 7.81
N ILE A 339 -24.57 0.40 8.02
CA ILE A 339 -25.91 0.60 7.49
C ILE A 339 -26.93 0.72 8.63
N PRO A 340 -27.76 1.77 8.65
CA PRO A 340 -28.90 1.84 9.55
C PRO A 340 -30.07 0.99 9.03
N PHE A 341 -30.55 0.08 9.85
CA PHE A 341 -31.74 -0.73 9.64
C PHE A 341 -32.89 -0.27 10.52
N LYS A 342 -34.11 -0.44 10.03
CA LYS A 342 -35.35 -0.10 10.74
C LYS A 342 -35.94 -1.30 11.46
N GLU A 343 -36.72 -1.04 12.49
CA GLU A 343 -37.59 -2.06 13.07
C GLU A 343 -38.46 -2.71 11.98
N GLY A 344 -38.56 -4.04 12.03
CA GLY A 344 -39.29 -4.83 11.06
C GLY A 344 -38.40 -5.39 9.94
N ARG A 345 -39.01 -5.59 8.78
CA ARG A 345 -38.40 -6.20 7.60
C ARG A 345 -37.65 -5.14 6.79
N ASN A 346 -36.39 -5.42 6.47
CA ASN A 346 -35.54 -4.57 5.66
C ASN A 346 -35.10 -5.33 4.42
N ARG A 347 -35.31 -4.75 3.23
CA ARG A 347 -34.82 -5.32 1.96
C ARG A 347 -33.42 -4.79 1.69
N ILE A 348 -32.49 -5.71 1.45
CA ILE A 348 -31.11 -5.41 1.05
C ILE A 348 -30.97 -5.78 -0.42
N CYS A 349 -30.39 -4.86 -1.20
CA CYS A 349 -30.10 -5.06 -2.61
C CYS A 349 -28.65 -4.64 -2.85
N ILE A 350 -27.84 -5.54 -3.40
CA ILE A 350 -26.45 -5.30 -3.76
C ILE A 350 -26.35 -5.43 -5.27
N GLU A 351 -25.99 -4.34 -5.93
CA GLU A 351 -25.80 -4.29 -7.37
C GLU A 351 -24.31 -4.25 -7.69
N ILE A 352 -23.86 -5.11 -8.59
CA ILE A 352 -22.47 -5.21 -9.03
C ILE A 352 -22.44 -4.97 -10.53
N ALA A 353 -21.68 -3.97 -10.97
CA ALA A 353 -21.47 -3.70 -12.38
C ALA A 353 -20.38 -4.62 -12.97
N SER A 354 -20.61 -5.22 -14.14
CA SER A 354 -19.54 -5.88 -14.88
C SER A 354 -18.62 -4.86 -15.55
N THR A 355 -17.47 -5.32 -16.05
CA THR A 355 -16.72 -4.59 -17.08
C THR A 355 -17.12 -5.11 -18.47
N PRO A 356 -16.78 -4.40 -19.56
CA PRO A 356 -17.05 -4.87 -20.91
C PRO A 356 -16.27 -6.14 -21.33
N VAL A 357 -15.42 -6.70 -20.46
CA VAL A 357 -14.45 -7.75 -20.81
C VAL A 357 -15.11 -9.01 -21.39
N PHE A 358 -16.29 -9.38 -20.91
CA PHE A 358 -16.99 -10.57 -21.43
C PHE A 358 -17.69 -10.30 -22.76
N ALA A 359 -18.12 -9.06 -23.01
CA ALA A 359 -18.81 -8.69 -24.25
C ALA A 359 -17.86 -8.37 -25.41
N ALA A 360 -16.71 -7.74 -25.08
CA ALA A 360 -15.79 -7.14 -26.04
C ALA A 360 -14.32 -7.54 -25.81
N GLY A 361 -14.05 -8.60 -25.06
CA GLY A 361 -12.70 -9.13 -24.88
C GLY A 361 -12.04 -9.45 -26.22
N ASP A 362 -10.80 -9.02 -26.38
CA ASP A 362 -9.97 -9.25 -27.57
C ASP A 362 -8.91 -10.33 -27.32
N ASP A 363 -8.16 -10.70 -28.36
CA ASP A 363 -7.10 -11.72 -28.27
C ASP A 363 -5.99 -11.34 -27.27
N TRP A 364 -5.81 -10.05 -26.97
CA TRP A 364 -4.86 -9.57 -25.96
C TRP A 364 -5.39 -9.71 -24.54
N SER A 365 -6.71 -9.61 -24.36
CA SER A 365 -7.39 -9.82 -23.08
C SER A 365 -7.27 -11.27 -22.61
N ALA A 366 -7.07 -12.24 -23.51
CA ALA A 366 -6.86 -13.66 -23.18
C ALA A 366 -5.58 -13.92 -22.36
N LEU A 367 -4.65 -12.97 -22.30
CA LEU A 367 -3.42 -13.06 -21.50
C LEU A 367 -3.62 -12.61 -20.04
N THR A 368 -4.78 -12.06 -19.70
CA THR A 368 -5.10 -11.59 -18.34
C THR A 368 -5.98 -12.60 -17.63
N VAL A 369 -5.58 -13.01 -16.42
CA VAL A 369 -6.44 -13.82 -15.56
C VAL A 369 -7.59 -12.94 -15.06
N LEU A 370 -8.82 -13.30 -15.43
CA LEU A 370 -10.00 -12.63 -14.88
C LEU A 370 -10.26 -13.17 -13.46
N PRO A 371 -10.52 -12.29 -12.50
CA PRO A 371 -11.01 -12.75 -11.21
C PRO A 371 -12.42 -13.34 -11.36
N PRO A 372 -12.86 -14.16 -10.39
CA PRO A 372 -14.23 -14.63 -10.33
C PRO A 372 -15.23 -13.48 -10.43
N PHE A 373 -16.30 -13.69 -11.21
CA PHE A 373 -17.32 -12.68 -11.41
C PHE A 373 -18.56 -12.96 -10.55
N GLY A 374 -18.99 -11.97 -9.77
CA GLY A 374 -20.13 -12.07 -8.85
C GLY A 374 -19.71 -12.12 -7.39
N LEU A 375 -20.65 -12.45 -6.50
CA LEU A 375 -20.37 -12.72 -5.09
C LEU A 375 -20.15 -14.22 -4.91
N ILE A 376 -18.95 -14.62 -4.51
CA ILE A 376 -18.63 -16.01 -4.20
C ILE A 376 -19.06 -16.36 -2.77
N ASN A 377 -18.98 -15.38 -1.87
CA ASN A 377 -19.32 -15.54 -0.47
C ASN A 377 -20.53 -14.69 -0.10
N GLU A 378 -21.32 -15.21 0.83
CA GLU A 378 -22.45 -14.48 1.39
C GLU A 378 -21.96 -13.29 2.22
N PRO A 379 -22.55 -12.09 2.06
CA PRO A 379 -22.22 -10.96 2.91
C PRO A 379 -22.46 -11.26 4.40
N GLU A 380 -21.68 -10.60 5.25
CA GLU A 380 -21.67 -10.82 6.70
C GLU A 380 -21.94 -9.53 7.47
N PHE A 381 -22.53 -9.65 8.65
CA PHE A 381 -22.54 -8.58 9.65
C PHE A 381 -21.37 -8.77 10.61
N CYS A 382 -20.46 -7.80 10.63
CA CYS A 382 -19.26 -7.81 11.45
C CYS A 382 -19.42 -6.91 12.68
N GLU A 383 -18.83 -7.33 13.79
CA GLU A 383 -18.80 -6.55 15.03
C GLU A 383 -17.59 -5.61 15.04
N PRO A 384 -17.70 -4.44 15.69
CA PRO A 384 -16.57 -3.52 15.84
C PRO A 384 -15.53 -4.11 16.79
N ILE A 385 -14.25 -3.98 16.43
CA ILE A 385 -13.15 -4.31 17.34
C ILE A 385 -13.07 -3.21 18.38
N CYS A 386 -13.48 -3.53 19.60
CA CYS A 386 -13.34 -2.62 20.73
C CYS A 386 -11.88 -2.61 21.19
N GLU A 387 -11.22 -1.46 21.09
CA GLU A 387 -9.86 -1.22 21.61
C GLU A 387 -9.84 -0.53 22.97
#